data_AF-A0A9Q0DJR1-F1
#
_entry.id   AF-A0A9Q0DJR1-F1
#
_cell.length_a   1.000
_cell.length_b   1.000
_cell.length_c   1.000
_cell.angle_alpha   90.00
_cell.angle_beta   90.00
_cell.angle_gamma   90.00
#
_symmetry.space_group_name_H-M   'P 1'
#
loop_
_entity.id
_entity.type
_entity.pdbx_description
1 polymer ?
#
loop_
_entity_poly.entity_id
_entity_poly.type
_entity_poly.pdbx_seq_one_letter_code
_entity_poly.pdbx_strand_id
1 'polypeptide(L)'
;MATSEDSAVDATSSVKDFILLYLMPEKCYEHFFTNFNVLHVPCLKIVLSKTVGLWILLGTVLAQLPQLLRMRRRGSAEGLSLGSAVLHLFSTSGPLVYCLVRDFPLSAWSEKLFTVIQAAWMCSLILHYRGRTTQGLLLLPVYGAVVVLLGRYGRTPLASALLSSSILPLIASKAVQAGTNFSRGQTGELSGVSVMLAWAGSLALIFVSLQEEATLLANLAHVLSACLSTVLLTQILWYGGRIGTESRAKSE
;
A
#
# COMPACT_ATOMS: atom_id res chain seq x y z
N MET A 1 36.51 -9.88 -31.26
CA MET A 1 36.21 -8.56 -30.67
C MET A 1 34.76 -8.17 -30.99
N ALA A 2 33.81 -9.11 -30.87
CA ALA A 2 32.43 -8.98 -31.35
C ALA A 2 31.39 -9.41 -30.28
N THR A 3 31.76 -9.35 -29.00
CA THR A 3 30.92 -9.84 -27.89
C THR A 3 30.36 -8.71 -27.02
N SER A 4 30.78 -7.46 -27.25
CA SER A 4 30.37 -6.30 -26.46
C SER A 4 29.32 -5.41 -27.14
N GLU A 5 29.14 -5.47 -28.46
CA GLU A 5 28.12 -4.68 -29.18
C GLU A 5 26.74 -5.36 -29.17
N ASP A 6 26.66 -6.68 -29.35
CA ASP A 6 25.37 -7.40 -29.39
C ASP A 6 24.62 -7.38 -28.04
N SER A 7 25.34 -7.42 -26.91
CA SER A 7 24.75 -7.36 -25.58
C SER A 7 24.25 -5.95 -25.20
N ALA A 8 24.79 -4.90 -25.83
CA ALA A 8 24.29 -3.54 -25.67
C ALA A 8 23.01 -3.30 -26.51
N VAL A 9 22.91 -3.90 -27.70
CA VAL A 9 21.73 -3.76 -28.58
C VAL A 9 20.51 -4.49 -28.01
N ASP A 10 20.67 -5.70 -27.45
CA ASP A 10 19.58 -6.47 -26.83
C ASP A 10 19.03 -5.83 -25.55
N ALA A 11 19.90 -5.24 -24.73
CA ALA A 11 19.48 -4.49 -23.54
C ALA A 11 18.75 -3.20 -23.93
N THR A 12 19.19 -2.53 -25.00
CA THR A 12 18.58 -1.28 -25.45
C THR A 12 17.21 -1.52 -26.09
N SER A 13 17.01 -2.63 -26.82
CA SER A 13 15.68 -3.00 -27.35
C SER A 13 14.73 -3.42 -26.23
N SER A 14 15.19 -4.25 -25.29
CA SER A 14 14.36 -4.70 -24.15
C SER A 14 13.95 -3.54 -23.24
N VAL A 15 14.86 -2.59 -23.01
CA VAL A 15 14.56 -1.37 -22.24
C VAL A 15 13.61 -0.46 -23.01
N LYS A 16 13.78 -0.31 -24.32
CA LYS A 16 12.87 0.45 -25.18
C LYS A 16 11.47 -0.16 -25.18
N ASP A 17 11.36 -1.48 -25.29
CA ASP A 17 10.09 -2.20 -25.25
C ASP A 17 9.43 -2.11 -23.88
N PHE A 18 10.20 -2.20 -22.79
CA PHE A 18 9.67 -1.96 -21.44
C PHE A 18 9.17 -0.52 -21.26
N ILE A 19 9.91 0.48 -21.77
CA ILE A 19 9.53 1.89 -21.72
C ILE A 19 8.27 2.14 -22.57
N LEU A 20 8.18 1.55 -23.77
CA LEU A 20 7.05 1.74 -24.66
C LEU A 20 5.79 1.00 -24.20
N LEU A 21 5.97 -0.17 -23.58
CA LEU A 21 4.87 -1.00 -23.12
C LEU A 21 4.33 -0.56 -21.75
N TYR A 22 5.21 -0.13 -20.84
CA TYR A 22 4.84 0.18 -19.46
C TYR A 22 4.82 1.69 -19.16
N LEU A 23 5.76 2.46 -19.73
CA LEU A 23 6.03 3.83 -19.29
C LEU A 23 5.41 4.91 -20.20
N MET A 24 5.45 4.77 -21.53
CA MET A 24 4.96 5.81 -22.45
C MET A 24 4.60 5.32 -23.87
N PRO A 25 3.64 5.93 -24.58
CA PRO A 25 3.37 5.64 -25.99
C PRO A 25 4.52 6.06 -26.92
N GLU A 26 4.69 5.39 -28.06
CA GLU A 26 5.75 5.70 -29.07
C GLU A 26 5.84 7.18 -29.44
N LYS A 27 4.68 7.84 -29.61
CA LYS A 27 4.63 9.28 -29.93
C LYS A 27 5.26 10.18 -28.87
N CYS A 28 5.19 9.79 -27.59
CA CYS A 28 5.84 10.53 -26.52
C CYS A 28 7.34 10.21 -26.42
N TYR A 29 7.74 9.00 -26.80
CA TYR A 29 9.15 8.60 -26.86
C TYR A 29 9.89 9.42 -27.92
N GLU A 30 9.31 9.58 -29.11
CA GLU A 30 9.86 10.43 -30.18
C GLU A 30 9.95 11.90 -29.76
N HIS A 31 8.94 12.43 -29.06
CA HIS A 31 8.93 13.83 -28.64
C HIS A 31 10.02 14.14 -27.59
N PHE A 32 10.28 13.20 -26.66
CA PHE A 32 11.31 13.33 -25.63
C PHE A 32 12.73 13.08 -26.14
N PHE A 33 12.94 11.96 -26.84
CA PHE A 33 14.29 11.47 -27.17
C PHE A 33 14.75 11.84 -28.58
N THR A 34 13.82 12.09 -29.51
CA THR A 34 14.17 12.43 -30.90
C THR A 34 14.08 13.94 -31.14
N ASN A 35 13.07 14.61 -30.58
CA ASN A 35 12.86 16.06 -30.76
C ASN A 35 13.39 16.92 -29.58
N PHE A 36 13.98 16.31 -28.54
CA PHE A 36 14.46 16.97 -27.31
C PHE A 36 13.45 17.92 -26.65
N ASN A 37 12.14 17.71 -26.85
CA ASN A 37 11.10 18.55 -26.29
C ASN A 37 10.56 17.93 -25.00
N VAL A 38 11.44 17.94 -23.99
CA VAL A 38 11.25 17.34 -22.65
C VAL A 38 10.07 17.96 -21.88
N LEU A 39 9.63 19.16 -22.27
CA LEU A 39 8.59 19.93 -21.59
C LEU A 39 7.21 19.87 -22.28
N HIS A 40 6.98 18.90 -23.17
CA HIS A 40 5.66 18.71 -23.77
C HIS A 40 4.66 18.23 -22.71
N VAL A 41 3.90 19.18 -22.15
CA VAL A 41 3.00 19.03 -21.00
C VAL A 41 2.09 17.79 -21.09
N PRO A 42 1.45 17.48 -22.24
CA PRO A 42 0.62 16.27 -22.37
C PRO A 42 1.39 14.96 -22.20
N CYS A 43 2.60 14.87 -22.77
CA CYS A 43 3.42 13.66 -22.68
C CYS A 43 4.04 13.50 -21.29
N LEU A 44 4.48 14.61 -20.69
CA LEU A 44 4.99 14.61 -19.32
C LEU A 44 3.92 14.13 -18.32
N LYS A 45 2.66 14.58 -18.47
CA LYS A 45 1.54 14.12 -17.62
C LYS A 45 1.33 12.60 -17.73
N ILE A 46 1.38 12.05 -18.94
CA ILE A 46 1.20 10.60 -19.18
C ILE A 46 2.33 9.79 -18.53
N VAL A 47 3.59 10.16 -18.79
CA VAL A 47 4.77 9.47 -18.23
C VAL A 47 4.74 9.51 -16.71
N LEU A 48 4.41 10.68 -16.15
CA LEU A 48 4.37 10.88 -14.71
C LEU A 48 3.23 10.09 -14.05
N SER A 49 2.03 10.06 -14.65
CA SER A 49 0.91 9.23 -14.21
C SER A 49 1.28 7.74 -14.19
N LYS A 50 1.88 7.23 -15.27
CA LYS A 50 2.29 5.83 -15.40
C LYS A 50 3.40 5.45 -14.41
N THR A 51 4.38 6.31 -14.24
CA THR A 51 5.48 6.11 -13.29
C THR A 51 4.97 6.09 -11.85
N VAL A 52 4.04 6.99 -11.51
CA VAL A 52 3.44 7.01 -10.18
C VAL A 52 2.54 5.80 -9.95
N GLY A 53 1.78 5.34 -10.95
CA GLY A 53 1.01 4.10 -10.87
C GLY A 53 1.90 2.87 -10.60
N LEU A 54 3.02 2.76 -11.32
CA LEU A 54 4.06 1.75 -11.07
C LEU A 54 4.61 1.81 -9.64
N TRP A 55 4.92 3.02 -9.18
CA TRP A 55 5.44 3.24 -7.84
C TRP A 55 4.42 2.84 -6.77
N ILE A 56 3.14 3.14 -6.97
CA ILE A 56 2.06 2.74 -6.07
C ILE A 56 1.95 1.21 -6.02
N LEU A 57 1.97 0.54 -7.17
CA LEU A 57 1.93 -0.91 -7.25
C LEU A 57 3.09 -1.55 -6.47
N LEU A 58 4.33 -1.13 -6.77
CA LEU A 58 5.52 -1.66 -6.12
C LEU A 58 5.57 -1.30 -4.63
N GLY A 59 5.27 -0.04 -4.33
CA GLY A 59 5.26 0.52 -2.98
C GLY A 59 4.25 -0.18 -2.08
N THR A 60 3.08 -0.55 -2.59
CA THR A 60 2.03 -1.24 -1.82
C THR A 60 2.46 -2.65 -1.44
N VAL A 61 2.99 -3.41 -2.41
CA VAL A 61 3.52 -4.77 -2.16
C VAL A 61 4.68 -4.72 -1.17
N LEU A 62 5.58 -3.76 -1.31
CA LEU A 62 6.74 -3.62 -0.43
C LEU A 62 6.39 -3.01 0.93
N ALA A 63 5.36 -2.19 1.06
CA ALA A 63 5.07 -1.46 2.29
C ALA A 63 4.79 -2.40 3.47
N GLN A 64 4.04 -3.49 3.27
CA GLN A 64 3.65 -4.37 4.37
C GLN A 64 4.70 -5.44 4.71
N LEU A 65 5.63 -5.73 3.81
CA LEU A 65 6.65 -6.76 4.02
C LEU A 65 7.62 -6.46 5.17
N PRO A 66 8.15 -5.23 5.35
CA PRO A 66 8.97 -4.87 6.49
C PRO A 66 8.25 -5.05 7.82
N GLN A 67 6.94 -4.76 7.87
CA GLN A 67 6.13 -4.95 9.07
C GLN A 67 6.01 -6.44 9.41
N LEU A 68 5.66 -7.23 8.41
CA LEU A 68 5.49 -8.66 8.54
C LEU A 68 6.79 -9.36 8.98
N LEU A 69 7.90 -8.99 8.33
CA LEU A 69 9.21 -9.53 8.65
C LEU A 69 9.65 -9.15 10.07
N ARG A 70 9.36 -7.92 10.51
CA ARG A 70 9.67 -7.46 11.87
C ARG A 70 8.91 -8.27 12.91
N MET A 71 7.61 -8.47 12.74
CA MET A 71 6.80 -9.30 13.63
C MET A 71 7.32 -10.74 13.69
N ARG A 72 7.64 -11.34 12.54
CA ARG A 72 8.17 -12.70 12.47
C ARG A 72 9.52 -12.84 13.16
N ARG A 73 10.42 -11.86 12.98
CA ARG A 73 11.75 -11.84 13.61
C ARG A 73 11.68 -11.66 15.12
N ARG A 74 10.74 -10.86 15.61
CA ARG A 74 10.56 -10.55 17.04
C ARG A 74 9.69 -11.56 17.77
N GLY A 75 8.87 -12.32 17.03
CA GLY A 75 7.92 -13.27 17.61
C GLY A 75 6.84 -12.59 18.45
N SER A 76 6.54 -11.32 18.18
CA SER A 76 5.58 -10.52 18.97
C SER A 76 4.77 -9.58 18.09
N ALA A 77 3.54 -9.32 18.53
CA ALA A 77 2.63 -8.32 17.97
C ALA A 77 2.39 -7.14 18.93
N GLU A 78 3.32 -6.91 19.87
CA GLU A 78 3.22 -5.81 20.82
C GLU A 78 3.20 -4.45 20.11
N GLY A 79 2.42 -3.50 20.63
CA GLY A 79 2.20 -2.20 19.99
C GLY A 79 1.15 -2.20 18.87
N LEU A 80 0.89 -3.33 18.20
CA LEU A 80 -0.12 -3.40 17.13
C LEU A 80 -1.55 -3.55 17.68
N SER A 81 -2.47 -2.74 17.12
CA SER A 81 -3.89 -2.83 17.42
C SER A 81 -4.61 -3.78 16.47
N LEU A 82 -5.23 -4.84 17.03
CA LEU A 82 -6.08 -5.75 16.25
C LEU A 82 -7.26 -5.01 15.59
N GLY A 83 -7.85 -4.02 16.28
CA GLY A 83 -8.93 -3.22 15.72
C GLY A 83 -8.48 -2.43 14.49
N SER A 84 -7.29 -1.83 14.54
CA SER A 84 -6.68 -1.18 13.38
C SER A 84 -6.47 -2.16 12.22
N ALA A 85 -5.90 -3.33 12.50
CA ALA A 85 -5.64 -4.34 11.47
C ALA A 85 -6.93 -4.85 10.78
N VAL A 86 -7.99 -5.09 11.56
CA VAL A 86 -9.30 -5.52 11.02
C VAL A 86 -9.95 -4.41 10.19
N LEU A 87 -9.89 -3.15 10.64
CA LEU A 87 -10.40 -2.01 9.87
C LEU A 87 -9.64 -1.83 8.55
N HIS A 88 -8.32 -2.03 8.56
CA HIS A 88 -7.50 -2.00 7.35
C HIS A 88 -7.85 -3.14 6.39
N LEU A 89 -8.05 -4.36 6.91
CA LEU A 89 -8.49 -5.51 6.11
C LEU A 89 -9.86 -5.27 5.46
N PHE A 90 -10.81 -4.68 6.20
CA PHE A 90 -12.11 -4.32 5.64
C PHE A 90 -11.98 -3.26 4.54
N SER A 91 -11.25 -2.18 4.82
CA SER A 91 -11.03 -1.07 3.89
C SER A 91 -10.44 -1.50 2.54
N THR A 92 -9.48 -2.42 2.57
CA THR A 92 -8.79 -2.87 1.35
C THR A 92 -9.60 -3.89 0.55
N SER A 93 -10.60 -4.52 1.16
CA SER A 93 -11.39 -5.58 0.52
C SER A 93 -12.56 -5.07 -0.29
N GLY A 94 -13.16 -3.92 0.06
CA GLY A 94 -14.23 -3.33 -0.74
C GLY A 94 -13.82 -3.03 -2.19
N PRO A 95 -12.68 -2.37 -2.44
CA PRO A 95 -12.17 -2.16 -3.80
C PRO A 95 -11.89 -3.46 -4.57
N LEU A 96 -11.36 -4.49 -3.89
CA LEU A 96 -11.12 -5.79 -4.51
C LEU A 96 -12.43 -6.45 -4.95
N VAL A 97 -13.42 -6.55 -4.05
CA VAL A 97 -14.73 -7.14 -4.35
C VAL A 97 -15.42 -6.36 -5.47
N TYR A 98 -15.32 -5.03 -5.47
CA TYR A 98 -15.87 -4.21 -6.55
C TYR A 98 -15.28 -4.57 -7.91
N CYS A 99 -13.97 -4.76 -7.99
CA CYS A 99 -13.35 -5.14 -9.24
C CYS A 99 -13.69 -6.56 -9.70
N LEU A 100 -13.85 -7.50 -8.75
CA LEU A 100 -14.25 -8.88 -9.06
C LEU A 100 -15.69 -8.95 -9.59
N VAL A 101 -16.64 -8.25 -8.95
CA VAL A 101 -18.06 -8.24 -9.36
C VAL A 101 -18.28 -7.57 -10.72
N ARG A 102 -17.39 -6.66 -11.12
CA ARG A 102 -17.44 -5.94 -12.40
C ARG A 102 -16.67 -6.64 -13.52
N ASP A 103 -16.11 -7.82 -13.26
CA ASP A 103 -15.31 -8.60 -14.21
C ASP A 103 -14.16 -7.80 -14.85
N PHE A 104 -13.49 -6.95 -14.06
CA PHE A 104 -12.33 -6.21 -14.57
C PHE A 104 -11.12 -7.13 -14.84
N PRO A 105 -10.25 -6.77 -15.80
CA PRO A 105 -9.04 -7.55 -16.10
C PRO A 105 -8.10 -7.63 -14.89
N LEU A 106 -7.25 -8.67 -14.85
CA LEU A 106 -6.31 -8.95 -13.75
C LEU A 106 -5.43 -7.76 -13.38
N SER A 107 -5.00 -6.97 -14.37
CA SER A 107 -4.20 -5.77 -14.16
C SER A 107 -4.89 -4.74 -13.25
N ALA A 108 -6.22 -4.68 -13.28
CA ALA A 108 -6.98 -3.72 -12.50
C ALA A 108 -7.14 -4.12 -11.02
N TRP A 109 -7.05 -5.41 -10.67
CA TRP A 109 -7.34 -5.87 -9.30
C TRP A 109 -6.22 -6.63 -8.60
N SER A 110 -5.19 -7.07 -9.32
CA SER A 110 -4.05 -7.81 -8.76
C SER A 110 -3.39 -7.12 -7.57
N GLU A 111 -3.14 -5.80 -7.66
CA GLU A 111 -2.58 -5.01 -6.54
C GLU A 111 -3.47 -5.05 -5.28
N LYS A 112 -4.79 -5.00 -5.47
CA LYS A 112 -5.76 -5.03 -4.38
C LYS A 112 -5.80 -6.42 -3.75
N LEU A 113 -5.71 -7.48 -4.56
CA LEU A 113 -5.61 -8.84 -4.06
C LEU A 113 -4.37 -9.00 -3.17
N PHE A 114 -3.20 -8.56 -3.62
CA PHE A 114 -1.97 -8.65 -2.82
C PHE A 114 -2.11 -7.91 -1.49
N THR A 115 -2.70 -6.72 -1.51
CA THR A 115 -2.93 -5.93 -0.30
C THR A 115 -3.86 -6.64 0.70
N VAL A 116 -4.95 -7.24 0.21
CA VAL A 116 -5.90 -7.98 1.06
C VAL A 116 -5.24 -9.23 1.65
N ILE A 117 -4.45 -9.96 0.88
CA ILE A 117 -3.71 -11.13 1.37
C ILE A 117 -2.74 -10.73 2.48
N GLN A 118 -1.94 -9.68 2.26
CA GLN A 118 -0.99 -9.18 3.26
C GLN A 118 -1.70 -8.67 4.52
N ALA A 119 -2.82 -7.96 4.39
CA ALA A 119 -3.63 -7.50 5.52
C ALA A 119 -4.26 -8.66 6.31
N ALA A 120 -4.79 -9.68 5.62
CA ALA A 120 -5.37 -10.86 6.27
C ALA A 120 -4.30 -11.66 7.03
N TRP A 121 -3.12 -11.80 6.41
CA TRP A 121 -1.96 -12.44 7.04
C TRP A 121 -1.50 -11.68 8.30
N MET A 122 -1.46 -10.35 8.24
CA MET A 122 -1.19 -9.49 9.40
C MET A 122 -2.19 -9.72 10.54
N CYS A 123 -3.49 -9.72 10.25
CA CYS A 123 -4.53 -10.02 11.26
C CYS A 123 -4.34 -11.39 11.91
N SER A 124 -4.02 -12.41 11.11
CA SER A 124 -3.77 -13.77 11.60
C SER A 124 -2.56 -13.85 12.52
N LEU A 125 -1.45 -13.21 12.17
CA LEU A 125 -0.27 -13.14 13.04
C LEU A 125 -0.54 -12.40 14.34
N ILE A 126 -1.29 -11.29 14.31
CA ILE A 126 -1.67 -10.59 15.53
C ILE A 126 -2.49 -11.51 16.45
N LEU A 127 -3.44 -12.28 15.90
CA LEU A 127 -4.23 -13.25 16.69
C LEU A 127 -3.37 -14.39 17.23
N HIS A 128 -2.44 -14.90 16.42
CA HIS A 128 -1.50 -15.95 16.83
C HIS A 128 -0.64 -15.51 18.02
N TYR A 129 0.00 -14.34 17.95
CA TYR A 129 0.84 -13.82 19.04
C TYR A 129 0.04 -13.36 20.27
N ARG A 130 -1.29 -13.20 20.16
CA ARG A 130 -2.20 -12.96 21.30
C ARG A 130 -2.72 -14.25 21.94
N GLY A 131 -2.20 -15.42 21.54
CA GLY A 131 -2.60 -16.72 22.07
C GLY A 131 -3.89 -17.29 21.45
N ARG A 132 -4.46 -16.65 20.42
CA ARG A 132 -5.69 -17.09 19.73
C ARG A 132 -5.37 -17.71 18.36
N THR A 133 -4.42 -18.63 18.33
CA THR A 133 -3.89 -19.24 17.09
C THR A 133 -4.97 -19.90 16.23
N THR A 134 -5.94 -20.59 16.85
CA THR A 134 -7.05 -21.23 16.12
C THR A 134 -7.90 -20.21 15.36
N GLN A 135 -8.21 -19.07 15.99
CA GLN A 135 -8.94 -17.97 15.34
C GLN A 135 -8.11 -17.35 14.21
N GLY A 136 -6.81 -17.14 14.42
CA GLY A 136 -5.91 -16.62 13.39
C GLY A 136 -5.78 -17.54 12.18
N LEU A 137 -5.70 -18.85 12.40
CA LEU A 137 -5.61 -19.84 11.32
C LEU A 137 -6.93 -19.95 10.55
N LEU A 138 -8.07 -19.96 11.26
CA LEU A 138 -9.40 -20.03 10.64
C LEU A 138 -9.76 -18.75 9.88
N LEU A 139 -9.25 -17.60 10.31
CA LEU A 139 -9.52 -16.31 9.68
C LEU A 139 -9.16 -16.32 8.19
N LEU A 140 -8.01 -16.88 7.79
CA LEU A 140 -7.56 -16.88 6.40
C LEU A 140 -8.53 -17.58 5.44
N PRO A 141 -8.82 -18.88 5.60
CA PRO A 141 -9.70 -19.60 4.68
C PRO A 141 -11.13 -19.07 4.74
N VAL A 142 -11.64 -18.71 5.91
CA VAL A 142 -13.00 -18.15 6.04
C VAL A 142 -13.10 -16.81 5.33
N TYR A 143 -12.15 -15.90 5.58
CA TYR A 143 -12.14 -14.60 4.94
C TYR A 143 -11.95 -14.70 3.42
N GLY A 144 -11.02 -15.56 2.99
CA GLY A 144 -10.80 -15.85 1.56
C GLY A 144 -12.06 -16.38 0.89
N ALA A 145 -12.76 -17.34 1.51
CA ALA A 145 -14.03 -17.86 1.01
C ALA A 145 -15.10 -16.77 0.90
N VAL A 146 -15.21 -15.88 1.89
CA VAL A 146 -16.14 -14.74 1.85
C VAL A 146 -15.82 -13.79 0.69
N VAL A 147 -14.55 -13.42 0.50
CA VAL A 147 -14.13 -12.54 -0.62
C VAL A 147 -14.41 -13.19 -1.97
N VAL A 148 -14.13 -14.49 -2.12
CA VAL A 148 -14.42 -15.23 -3.36
C VAL A 148 -15.93 -15.32 -3.59
N LEU A 149 -16.72 -15.62 -2.57
CA LEU A 149 -18.17 -15.70 -2.66
C LEU A 149 -18.78 -14.34 -3.05
N LEU A 150 -18.31 -13.26 -2.42
CA LEU A 150 -18.72 -11.90 -2.76
C LEU A 150 -18.27 -11.50 -4.17
N GLY A 151 -17.09 -11.92 -4.62
CA GLY A 151 -16.62 -11.65 -5.98
C GLY A 151 -17.43 -12.39 -7.05
N ARG A 152 -17.82 -13.64 -6.79
CA ARG A 152 -18.53 -14.51 -7.76
C ARG A 152 -20.03 -14.29 -7.79
N TYR A 153 -20.64 -14.07 -6.63
CA TYR A 153 -22.11 -13.99 -6.47
C TYR A 153 -22.60 -12.63 -5.97
N GLY A 154 -21.69 -11.72 -5.64
CA GLY A 154 -22.04 -10.37 -5.19
C GLY A 154 -22.71 -9.59 -6.31
N ARG A 155 -23.71 -8.79 -5.94
CA ARG A 155 -24.39 -7.90 -6.89
C ARG A 155 -23.66 -6.56 -6.95
N THR A 156 -23.73 -5.90 -8.10
CA THR A 156 -23.16 -4.56 -8.30
C THR A 156 -23.52 -3.53 -7.23
N PRO A 157 -24.78 -3.39 -6.71
CA PRO A 157 -25.08 -2.43 -5.66
C PRO A 157 -24.33 -2.70 -4.35
N LEU A 158 -24.22 -3.97 -3.95
CA LEU A 158 -23.48 -4.38 -2.75
C LEU A 158 -21.99 -4.05 -2.90
N ALA A 159 -21.41 -4.41 -4.05
CA ALA A 159 -20.03 -4.09 -4.37
C ALA A 159 -19.73 -2.59 -4.34
N SER A 160 -20.60 -1.75 -4.92
CA SER A 160 -20.45 -0.29 -4.84
C SER A 160 -20.60 0.25 -3.43
N ALA A 161 -21.50 -0.31 -2.61
CA ALA A 161 -21.63 0.08 -1.21
C ALA A 161 -20.38 -0.28 -0.40
N LEU A 162 -19.78 -1.45 -0.63
CA LEU A 162 -18.51 -1.85 -0.03
C LEU A 162 -17.37 -0.92 -0.44
N LEU A 163 -17.28 -0.54 -1.72
CA LEU A 163 -16.30 0.43 -2.19
C LEU A 163 -16.46 1.79 -1.50
N SER A 164 -17.66 2.37 -1.50
CA SER A 164 -17.92 3.68 -0.90
C SER A 164 -17.67 3.69 0.61
N SER A 165 -18.01 2.60 1.31
CA SER A 165 -17.79 2.47 2.75
C SER A 165 -16.34 2.20 3.15
N SER A 166 -15.44 1.93 2.20
CA SER A 166 -14.04 1.56 2.49
C SER A 166 -13.17 2.72 2.97
N ILE A 167 -13.56 3.96 2.68
CA ILE A 167 -12.81 5.18 3.03
C ILE A 167 -12.73 5.37 4.55
N LEU A 168 -13.87 5.27 5.25
CA LEU A 168 -13.92 5.55 6.68
C LEU A 168 -13.08 4.55 7.50
N PRO A 169 -13.13 3.22 7.25
CA PRO A 169 -12.26 2.24 7.87
C PRO A 169 -10.78 2.42 7.54
N LEU A 170 -10.43 2.95 6.36
CA LEU A 170 -9.03 3.29 6.03
C LEU A 170 -8.48 4.29 7.03
N ILE A 171 -9.20 5.40 7.20
CA ILE A 171 -8.83 6.50 8.10
C ILE A 171 -8.87 6.02 9.55
N ALA A 172 -9.94 5.33 9.93
CA ALA A 172 -10.13 4.81 11.27
C ALA A 172 -9.03 3.81 11.65
N SER A 173 -8.54 2.97 10.72
CA SER A 173 -7.45 2.04 11.00
C SER A 173 -6.19 2.77 11.49
N LYS A 174 -5.78 3.85 10.81
CA LYS A 174 -4.60 4.63 11.16
C LYS A 174 -4.83 5.44 12.44
N ALA A 175 -6.03 6.02 12.61
CA ALA A 175 -6.39 6.74 13.82
C ALA A 175 -6.38 5.85 15.07
N VAL A 176 -6.96 4.64 14.98
CA VAL A 176 -6.97 3.65 16.08
C VAL A 176 -5.54 3.23 16.42
N GLN A 177 -4.67 3.01 15.43
CA GLN A 177 -3.27 2.68 15.69
C GLN A 177 -2.54 3.85 16.36
N ALA A 178 -2.73 5.07 15.88
CA ALA A 178 -2.10 6.26 16.46
C ALA A 178 -2.57 6.52 17.90
N GLY A 179 -3.86 6.34 18.17
CA GLY A 179 -4.42 6.41 19.52
C GLY A 179 -3.85 5.31 20.43
N THR A 180 -3.75 4.08 19.93
CA THR A 180 -3.16 2.96 20.69
C THR A 180 -1.70 3.24 21.05
N ASN A 181 -0.91 3.77 20.12
CA ASN A 181 0.47 4.16 20.39
C ASN A 181 0.56 5.27 21.45
N PHE A 182 -0.32 6.28 21.36
CA PHE A 182 -0.36 7.39 22.31
C PHE A 182 -0.72 6.93 23.72
N SER A 183 -1.80 6.16 23.88
CA SER A 183 -2.25 5.65 25.17
C SER A 183 -1.23 4.70 25.82
N ARG A 184 -0.44 3.98 25.03
CA ARG A 184 0.61 3.08 25.53
C ARG A 184 1.95 3.77 25.76
N GLY A 185 2.16 4.97 25.23
CA GLY A 185 3.45 5.67 25.27
C GLY A 185 4.58 4.95 24.52
N GLN A 186 4.26 3.97 23.67
CA GLN A 186 5.22 3.19 22.90
C GLN A 186 4.62 2.70 21.57
N THR A 187 5.45 2.46 20.56
CA THR A 187 5.04 1.94 19.24
C THR A 187 5.21 0.41 19.10
N GLY A 188 5.91 -0.24 20.03
CA GLY A 188 6.17 -1.69 20.01
C GLY A 188 6.85 -2.14 18.72
N GLU A 189 6.24 -3.09 18.02
CA GLU A 189 6.78 -3.68 16.79
C GLU A 189 6.30 -3.00 15.49
N LEU A 190 5.80 -1.77 15.58
CA LEU A 190 5.49 -0.97 14.40
C LEU A 190 6.77 -0.62 13.63
N SER A 191 6.80 -0.94 12.33
CA SER A 191 7.94 -0.78 11.44
C SER A 191 7.95 0.60 10.81
N GLY A 192 8.96 1.42 11.16
CA GLY A 192 9.15 2.74 10.57
C GLY A 192 9.24 2.72 9.04
N VAL A 193 9.91 1.73 8.46
CA VAL A 193 10.00 1.55 6.99
C VAL A 193 8.62 1.33 6.38
N SER A 194 7.79 0.49 7.02
CA SER A 194 6.43 0.22 6.55
C SER A 194 5.54 1.48 6.59
N VAL A 195 5.60 2.23 7.70
CA VAL A 195 4.84 3.47 7.85
C VAL A 195 5.32 4.54 6.87
N MET A 196 6.64 4.64 6.62
CA MET A 196 7.20 5.57 5.65
C MET A 196 6.74 5.25 4.22
N LEU A 197 6.74 3.98 3.83
CA LEU A 197 6.22 3.56 2.53
C LEU A 197 4.71 3.82 2.42
N ALA A 198 3.94 3.58 3.48
CA ALA A 198 2.51 3.91 3.51
C ALA A 198 2.23 5.42 3.41
N TRP A 199 3.09 6.25 4.00
CA TRP A 199 3.05 7.70 3.86
C TRP A 199 3.38 8.13 2.42
N ALA A 200 4.46 7.62 1.84
CA ALA A 200 4.83 7.89 0.46
C ALA A 200 3.74 7.45 -0.54
N GLY A 201 3.12 6.29 -0.30
CA GLY A 201 1.97 5.83 -1.09
C GLY A 201 0.76 6.74 -0.96
N SER A 202 0.48 7.28 0.23
CA SER A 202 -0.62 8.25 0.42
C SER A 202 -0.36 9.55 -0.34
N LEU A 203 0.88 10.03 -0.37
CA LEU A 203 1.27 11.20 -1.19
C LEU A 203 1.12 10.93 -2.69
N ALA A 204 1.56 9.76 -3.14
CA ALA A 204 1.41 9.33 -4.54
C ALA A 204 -0.08 9.31 -4.94
N LEU A 205 -0.97 8.85 -4.07
CA LEU A 205 -2.42 8.83 -4.31
C LEU A 205 -3.04 10.23 -4.36
N ILE A 206 -2.59 11.18 -3.52
CA ILE A 206 -3.00 12.59 -3.63
C ILE A 206 -2.63 13.12 -5.01
N PHE A 207 -1.41 12.85 -5.46
CA PHE A 207 -0.92 13.31 -6.75
C PHE A 207 -1.72 12.73 -7.92
N VAL A 208 -1.99 11.42 -7.92
CA VAL A 208 -2.86 10.78 -8.94
C VAL A 208 -4.25 11.38 -8.92
N SER A 209 -4.83 11.59 -7.74
CA SER A 209 -6.19 12.10 -7.60
C SER A 209 -6.34 13.55 -8.11
N LEU A 210 -5.29 14.36 -7.99
CA LEU A 210 -5.22 15.69 -8.62
C LEU A 210 -5.12 15.61 -10.15
N GLN A 211 -4.44 14.59 -10.70
CA GLN A 211 -4.32 14.43 -12.15
C GLN A 211 -5.59 13.91 -12.82
N GLU A 212 -6.30 13.02 -12.13
CA GLU A 212 -7.52 12.35 -12.59
C GLU A 212 -8.79 13.15 -12.28
N GLU A 213 -8.67 14.35 -11.70
CA GLU A 213 -9.79 15.20 -11.30
C GLU A 213 -10.79 14.44 -10.41
N ALA A 214 -10.25 13.70 -9.43
CA ALA A 214 -11.05 12.89 -8.53
C ALA A 214 -11.98 13.75 -7.67
N THR A 215 -13.03 13.11 -7.14
CA THR A 215 -13.99 13.77 -6.24
C THR A 215 -13.31 14.36 -5.01
N LEU A 216 -13.86 15.48 -4.49
CA LEU A 216 -13.38 16.12 -3.26
C LEU A 216 -13.26 15.14 -2.09
N LEU A 217 -14.21 14.20 -1.96
CA LEU A 217 -14.21 13.19 -0.90
C LEU A 217 -12.99 12.26 -0.97
N ALA A 218 -12.64 11.80 -2.18
CA ALA A 218 -11.46 10.94 -2.38
C ALA A 218 -10.17 11.70 -2.07
N ASN A 219 -10.06 12.95 -2.54
CA ASN A 219 -8.91 13.82 -2.24
C ASN A 219 -8.73 14.02 -0.73
N LEU A 220 -9.81 14.37 -0.02
CA LEU A 220 -9.79 14.55 1.44
C LEU A 220 -9.39 13.27 2.18
N ALA A 221 -9.85 12.11 1.72
CA ALA A 221 -9.47 10.83 2.31
C ALA A 221 -7.97 10.56 2.19
N HIS A 222 -7.36 10.82 1.03
CA HIS A 222 -5.92 10.63 0.83
C HIS A 222 -5.09 11.63 1.65
N VAL A 223 -5.52 12.90 1.74
CA VAL A 223 -4.89 13.91 2.59
C VAL A 223 -4.93 13.48 4.06
N LEU A 224 -6.08 13.07 4.57
CA LEU A 224 -6.22 12.64 5.96
C LEU A 224 -5.41 11.37 6.26
N SER A 225 -5.37 10.43 5.31
CA SER A 225 -4.49 9.25 5.37
C SER A 225 -3.00 9.64 5.46
N ALA A 226 -2.57 10.62 4.66
CA ALA A 226 -1.20 11.13 4.70
C ALA A 226 -0.90 11.79 6.05
N CYS A 227 -1.78 12.66 6.56
CA CYS A 227 -1.63 13.30 7.87
C CYS A 227 -1.51 12.28 9.01
N LEU A 228 -2.39 11.27 9.05
CA LEU A 228 -2.32 10.21 10.06
C LEU A 228 -1.05 9.37 9.94
N SER A 229 -0.57 9.13 8.72
CA SER A 229 0.70 8.43 8.49
C SER A 229 1.89 9.26 8.98
N THR A 230 1.85 10.59 8.82
CA THR A 230 2.83 11.51 9.42
C THR A 230 2.81 11.43 10.94
N VAL A 231 1.62 11.42 11.56
CA VAL A 231 1.49 11.26 13.03
C VAL A 231 2.13 9.95 13.50
N LEU A 232 1.89 8.84 12.80
CA LEU A 232 2.51 7.55 13.11
C LEU A 232 4.04 7.59 12.97
N LEU A 233 4.57 8.25 11.94
CA LEU A 233 6.03 8.44 11.79
C LEU A 233 6.61 9.24 12.96
N THR A 234 5.97 10.36 13.32
CA THR A 234 6.38 11.18 14.45
C THR A 234 6.37 10.38 15.75
N GLN A 235 5.35 9.55 15.99
CA GLN A 235 5.29 8.67 17.17
C GLN A 235 6.43 7.65 17.18
N ILE A 236 6.77 7.04 16.04
CA ILE A 236 7.90 6.11 15.94
C ILE A 236 9.21 6.79 16.28
N LEU A 237 9.46 8.00 15.76
CA LEU A 237 10.67 8.77 16.04
C LEU A 237 10.74 9.21 17.51
N TRP A 238 9.63 9.73 18.03
CA TRP A 238 9.56 10.26 19.39
C TRP A 238 9.73 9.16 20.46
N TYR A 239 8.96 8.08 20.35
CA TYR A 239 9.04 6.98 21.30
C TYR A 239 10.30 6.12 21.10
N GLY A 240 10.78 5.99 19.86
CA GLY A 240 12.07 5.35 19.58
C GLY A 240 13.25 6.09 20.20
N GLY A 241 13.23 7.42 20.18
CA GLY A 241 14.26 8.26 20.83
C GLY A 241 14.29 8.10 22.35
N ARG A 242 13.12 7.97 23.00
CA ARG A 242 13.02 7.80 24.47
C ARG A 242 13.60 6.48 24.98
N ILE A 243 13.40 5.38 24.25
CA ILE A 243 13.96 4.07 24.62
C ILE A 243 15.49 4.10 24.54
N GLY A 244 16.05 4.77 23.54
CA GLY A 244 17.50 4.96 23.41
C GLY A 244 18.10 5.72 24.60
N THR A 245 17.45 6.79 25.04
CA THR A 245 17.91 7.60 26.18
C THR A 245 17.80 6.90 27.52
N GLU A 246 16.72 6.15 27.79
CA GLU A 246 16.58 5.39 29.04
C GLU A 246 17.56 4.20 29.13
N SER A 247 17.83 3.52 28.01
CA SER A 247 18.83 2.43 28.00
C SER A 247 20.24 2.93 28.30
N ARG A 248 20.56 4.15 27.84
CA ARG A 248 21.86 4.80 28.05
C ARG A 248 22.01 5.32 29.49
N ALA A 249 20.95 5.89 30.06
CA ALA A 249 20.92 6.34 31.45
C ALA A 249 20.97 5.18 32.47
N LYS A 250 20.70 3.93 32.05
CA LYS A 250 20.79 2.74 32.90
C LYS A 250 22.11 1.98 32.75
N SER A 251 22.95 2.36 31.78
CA SER A 251 24.28 1.79 31.53
C SER A 251 25.43 2.68 32.03
N GLU A 252 25.11 3.89 32.49
CA GLU A 252 26.01 4.82 33.20
C GLU A 252 25.78 4.69 34.71
#